data_AF-A0A9P6NVY9-F1
#
_entry.id   AF-A0A9P6NVY9-F1
#
_cell.length_a   1.000
_cell.length_b   1.000
_cell.length_c   1.000
_cell.angle_alpha   90.00
_cell.angle_beta   90.00
_cell.angle_gamma   90.00
#
_symmetry.space_group_name_H-M   'P 1'
#
loop_
_entity.id
_entity.type
_entity.pdbx_description
1 polymer ?
#
loop_
_entity_poly.entity_id
_entity_poly.type
_entity_poly.pdbx_seq_one_letter_code
_entity_poly.pdbx_strand_id
1 'polypeptide(L)'
;MFGFSSTPSTTSTEPIPHPLTPISTYDTKLKAEIDHQQISSIISGNESVSCLTAFDNLLLCYSLSNQLKSIYRYGELNHTCSSKLDDFKFCLSLKALDKDKRAGLWHQRKAEKILNGPNSEDVWDRRSVNSVLLIEPFFV
;
A
#
# COMPACT_ATOMS: atom_id res chain seq x y z
N MET A 1 43.69 19.70 -22.35
CA MET A 1 42.42 20.46 -22.43
C MET A 1 41.51 19.73 -23.39
N PHE A 2 40.31 19.38 -22.91
CA PHE A 2 39.29 18.61 -23.64
C PHE A 2 38.56 19.48 -24.66
N GLY A 3 38.12 18.89 -25.78
CA GLY A 3 37.18 19.55 -26.67
C GLY A 3 37.00 18.84 -28.02
N PHE A 4 36.19 17.78 -28.06
CA PHE A 4 35.55 17.34 -29.30
C PHE A 4 34.06 17.67 -29.23
N SER A 5 33.70 18.65 -30.05
CA SER A 5 32.33 19.01 -30.40
C SER A 5 31.86 18.10 -31.52
N SER A 6 30.66 17.52 -31.40
CA SER A 6 29.84 17.14 -32.54
C SER A 6 28.46 16.67 -32.09
N THR A 7 27.44 17.46 -32.43
CA THR A 7 26.06 17.01 -32.73
C THR A 7 25.94 16.82 -34.25
N PRO A 8 24.77 16.46 -34.81
CA PRO A 8 24.00 15.22 -34.65
C PRO A 8 23.73 14.57 -36.03
N SER A 9 23.29 13.30 -36.09
CA SER A 9 22.60 12.74 -37.29
C SER A 9 21.88 11.44 -36.98
N THR A 10 20.58 11.47 -37.21
CA THR A 10 19.56 10.42 -37.20
C THR A 10 19.92 9.19 -38.05
N THR A 11 19.71 7.98 -37.55
CA THR A 11 19.44 6.79 -38.38
C THR A 11 18.48 5.85 -37.66
N SER A 12 17.39 5.57 -38.37
CA SER A 12 16.28 4.64 -38.14
C SER A 12 16.73 3.19 -37.90
N THR A 13 16.09 2.46 -36.97
CA THR A 13 15.80 1.01 -37.06
C THR A 13 14.72 0.62 -36.02
N GLU A 14 13.50 0.41 -36.53
CA GLU A 14 12.48 -0.64 -36.26
C GLU A 14 12.17 -1.17 -34.81
N PRO A 15 10.88 -1.44 -34.47
CA PRO A 15 10.40 -1.55 -33.09
C PRO A 15 10.61 -2.95 -32.50
N ILE A 16 11.14 -2.98 -31.29
CA ILE A 16 11.27 -4.18 -30.46
C ILE A 16 9.88 -4.49 -29.86
N PRO A 17 9.37 -5.73 -29.95
CA PRO A 17 8.07 -6.10 -29.38
C PRO A 17 8.08 -5.94 -27.86
N HIS A 18 7.24 -5.04 -27.35
CA HIS A 18 6.99 -4.93 -25.92
C HIS A 18 6.34 -6.24 -25.41
N PRO A 19 6.88 -6.88 -24.35
CA PRO A 19 6.26 -8.06 -23.77
C PRO A 19 4.91 -7.69 -23.13
N LEU A 20 3.84 -8.29 -23.62
CA LEU A 20 2.53 -8.28 -22.98
C LEU A 20 2.55 -9.16 -21.72
N THR A 21 3.00 -8.63 -20.57
CA THR A 21 2.69 -9.23 -19.26
C THR A 21 2.51 -8.16 -18.18
N PRO A 22 1.25 -7.76 -17.88
CA PRO A 22 0.98 -7.14 -16.59
C PRO A 22 -0.32 -7.58 -15.88
N ILE A 23 -1.02 -8.63 -16.32
CA ILE A 23 -2.35 -8.98 -15.75
C ILE A 23 -2.28 -10.09 -14.68
N SER A 24 -1.61 -11.22 -14.95
CA SER A 24 -1.66 -12.40 -14.05
C SER A 24 -0.91 -12.24 -12.73
N THR A 25 0.15 -11.44 -12.70
CA THR A 25 0.96 -11.20 -11.51
C THR A 25 0.29 -10.23 -10.56
N TYR A 26 -0.40 -9.20 -11.07
CA TYR A 26 -1.13 -8.22 -10.27
C TYR A 26 -2.28 -8.88 -9.52
N ASP A 27 -3.11 -9.66 -10.23
CA ASP A 27 -4.27 -10.33 -9.63
C ASP A 27 -3.85 -11.28 -8.49
N THR A 28 -2.73 -12.00 -8.69
CA THR A 28 -2.16 -12.88 -7.67
C THR A 28 -1.68 -12.10 -6.44
N LYS A 29 -0.96 -10.98 -6.65
CA LYS A 29 -0.52 -10.10 -5.56
C LYS A 29 -1.69 -9.46 -4.81
N LEU A 30 -2.72 -9.03 -5.53
CA LEU A 30 -3.94 -8.44 -4.96
C LEU A 30 -4.67 -9.45 -4.10
N LYS A 31 -4.83 -10.70 -4.58
CA LYS A 31 -5.46 -11.76 -3.81
C LYS A 31 -4.68 -12.07 -2.52
N ALA A 32 -3.35 -12.16 -2.60
CA ALA A 32 -2.50 -12.39 -1.43
C ALA A 32 -2.63 -11.27 -0.39
N GLU A 33 -2.67 -10.00 -0.83
CA GLU A 33 -2.83 -8.85 0.08
C GLU A 33 -4.24 -8.81 0.70
N ILE A 34 -5.29 -9.11 -0.05
CA ILE A 34 -6.66 -9.22 0.50
C ILE A 34 -6.70 -10.29 1.60
N ASP A 35 -6.14 -11.48 1.34
CA ASP A 35 -6.12 -12.58 2.30
C ASP A 35 -5.33 -12.18 3.57
N HIS A 36 -4.20 -11.50 3.40
CA HIS A 36 -3.43 -10.94 4.53
C HIS A 36 -4.24 -9.94 5.36
N GLN A 37 -4.97 -9.02 4.71
CA GLN A 37 -5.81 -8.05 5.40
C GLN A 37 -6.97 -8.73 6.15
N GLN A 38 -7.58 -9.77 5.57
CA GLN A 38 -8.63 -10.55 6.22
C GLN A 38 -8.11 -11.24 7.49
N ILE A 39 -6.99 -11.95 7.40
CA ILE A 39 -6.36 -12.61 8.55
C ILE A 39 -6.04 -11.59 9.66
N SER A 40 -5.51 -10.42 9.28
CA SER A 40 -5.17 -9.36 10.25
C SER A 40 -6.39 -8.85 11.02
N SER A 41 -7.55 -8.72 10.36
CA SER A 41 -8.80 -8.31 11.03
C SER A 41 -9.32 -9.37 12.00
N ILE A 42 -9.22 -10.65 11.63
CA ILE A 42 -9.64 -11.76 12.49
C ILE A 42 -8.81 -11.80 13.77
N ILE A 43 -7.47 -11.68 13.65
CA ILE A 43 -6.56 -11.71 14.81
C ILE A 43 -6.80 -10.52 15.73
N SER A 44 -7.05 -9.33 15.17
CA SER A 44 -7.30 -8.13 15.97
C SER A 44 -8.63 -8.18 16.72
N GLY A 45 -9.52 -9.13 16.40
CA GLY A 45 -10.86 -9.25 16.99
C GLY A 45 -11.78 -8.06 16.70
N ASN A 46 -11.34 -7.11 15.86
CA ASN A 46 -12.18 -6.04 15.38
C ASN A 46 -12.85 -6.49 14.07
N GLU A 47 -14.18 -6.30 13.98
CA GLU A 47 -14.87 -6.37 12.69
C GLU A 47 -14.16 -5.43 11.73
N SER A 48 -13.99 -5.86 10.47
CA SER A 48 -13.44 -5.07 9.39
C SER A 48 -14.24 -3.76 9.22
N VAL A 49 -13.75 -2.77 9.95
CA VAL A 49 -13.89 -1.32 9.73
C VAL A 49 -15.16 -0.71 10.28
N SER A 50 -15.09 -0.35 11.56
CA SER A 50 -15.99 0.66 12.10
C SER A 50 -15.72 2.00 11.42
N CYS A 51 -16.75 2.61 10.81
CA CYS A 51 -16.63 3.96 10.26
C CYS A 51 -16.27 5.01 11.30
N LEU A 52 -16.50 4.74 12.59
CA LEU A 52 -16.02 5.58 13.68
C LEU A 52 -14.49 5.58 13.73
N THR A 53 -13.84 4.43 13.54
CA THR A 53 -12.37 4.38 13.49
C THR A 53 -11.82 5.16 12.30
N ALA A 54 -12.48 5.12 11.14
CA ALA A 54 -12.10 5.94 9.99
C ALA A 54 -12.27 7.44 10.29
N PHE A 55 -13.33 7.82 11.01
CA PHE A 55 -13.57 9.18 11.47
C PHE A 55 -12.52 9.65 12.49
N ASP A 56 -12.17 8.82 13.46
CA ASP A 56 -11.13 9.14 14.46
C ASP A 56 -9.79 9.40 13.77
N ASN A 57 -9.45 8.59 12.76
CA ASN A 57 -8.25 8.82 11.95
C ASN A 57 -8.28 10.16 11.19
N LEU A 58 -9.45 10.58 10.71
CA LEU A 58 -9.64 11.87 10.07
C LEU A 58 -9.43 13.01 11.07
N LEU A 59 -10.06 12.95 12.24
CA LEU A 59 -9.89 13.94 13.30
C LEU A 59 -8.45 14.00 13.79
N LEU A 60 -7.78 12.85 13.92
CA LEU A 60 -6.38 12.80 14.32
C LEU A 60 -5.48 13.49 13.29
N CYS A 61 -5.79 13.37 11.99
CA CYS A 61 -5.09 14.10 10.93
C CYS A 61 -5.26 15.62 11.10
N TYR A 62 -6.49 16.07 11.42
CA TYR A 62 -6.77 17.48 11.68
C TYR A 62 -6.32 17.98 13.05
N SER A 63 -5.88 17.11 13.95
CA SER A 63 -5.41 17.53 15.28
C SER A 63 -4.23 18.50 15.19
N LEU A 64 -4.31 19.59 15.97
CA LEU A 64 -3.24 20.60 16.07
C LEU A 64 -1.88 19.99 16.39
N SER A 65 -1.86 18.94 17.22
CA SER A 65 -0.63 18.26 17.65
C SER A 65 0.17 17.66 16.48
N ASN A 66 -0.53 17.13 15.47
CA ASN A 66 0.10 16.56 14.28
C ASN A 66 0.48 17.66 13.26
N GLN A 67 -0.32 18.72 13.17
CA GLN A 67 0.00 19.87 12.33
C GLN A 67 1.27 20.59 12.83
N LEU A 68 1.46 20.75 14.14
CA LEU A 68 2.67 21.35 14.71
C LEU A 68 3.93 20.53 14.41
N LYS A 69 3.86 19.20 14.53
CA LYS A 69 4.98 18.31 14.16
C LYS A 69 5.33 18.41 12.67
N SER A 70 4.32 18.57 11.82
CA SER A 70 4.52 18.80 10.38
C SER A 70 5.28 20.08 10.11
N ILE A 71 4.82 21.19 10.71
CA ILE A 71 5.47 22.49 10.56
C ILE A 71 6.91 22.41 11.03
N TYR A 72 7.17 21.76 12.17
CA TYR A 72 8.52 21.60 12.70
C TYR A 72 9.44 20.81 11.75
N ARG A 73 8.94 19.74 11.13
CA ARG A 73 9.77 18.84 10.30
C ARG A 73 9.90 19.29 8.85
N TYR A 74 8.82 19.79 8.26
CA TYR A 74 8.69 20.06 6.83
C TYR A 74 8.45 21.53 6.51
N GLY A 75 8.22 22.40 7.51
CA GLY A 75 7.96 23.83 7.29
C GLY A 75 6.57 24.14 6.73
N GLU A 76 5.76 23.13 6.48
CA GLU A 76 4.42 23.24 5.89
C GLU A 76 3.38 22.60 6.81
N LEU A 77 2.18 23.16 6.81
CA LEU A 77 1.02 22.48 7.39
C LEU A 77 0.74 21.24 6.52
N ASN A 78 0.52 20.09 7.13
CA ASN A 78 0.04 18.91 6.43
C ASN A 78 -1.35 19.21 5.84
N HIS A 79 -1.40 19.77 4.63
CA HIS A 79 -2.64 20.22 3.99
C HIS A 79 -3.47 19.08 3.41
N THR A 80 -2.91 17.88 3.28
CA THR A 80 -3.46 16.80 2.45
C THR A 80 -4.07 15.67 3.30
N CYS A 81 -4.97 15.99 4.24
CA CYS A 81 -5.80 14.98 4.93
C CYS A 81 -6.83 14.29 4.01
N SER A 82 -6.84 14.60 2.70
CA SER A 82 -7.77 14.06 1.70
C SER A 82 -7.86 12.54 1.72
N SER A 83 -6.73 11.84 1.83
CA SER A 83 -6.74 10.37 1.79
C SER A 83 -7.54 9.75 2.94
N LYS A 84 -7.47 10.33 4.15
CA LYS A 84 -8.25 9.87 5.32
C LYS A 84 -9.72 10.24 5.18
N LEU A 85 -9.99 11.39 4.55
CA LEU A 85 -11.34 11.85 4.27
C LEU A 85 -12.03 10.95 3.25
N ASP A 86 -11.30 10.51 2.22
CA ASP A 86 -11.80 9.58 1.20
C ASP A 86 -12.06 8.19 1.78
N ASP A 87 -11.20 7.72 2.69
CA ASP A 87 -11.41 6.48 3.45
C ASP A 87 -12.72 6.57 4.28
N PHE A 88 -12.96 7.71 4.94
CA PHE A 88 -14.20 7.95 5.70
C PHE A 88 -15.45 8.00 4.80
N LYS A 89 -15.41 8.74 3.70
CA LYS A 89 -16.50 8.80 2.70
C LYS A 89 -16.83 7.42 2.14
N PHE A 90 -15.79 6.64 1.82
CA PHE A 90 -15.96 5.28 1.32
C PHE A 90 -16.66 4.40 2.37
N CYS A 91 -16.25 4.47 3.64
CA CYS A 91 -16.94 3.72 4.70
C CYS A 91 -18.42 4.07 4.81
N LEU A 92 -18.77 5.36 4.75
CA LEU A 92 -20.16 5.81 4.76
C LEU A 92 -20.95 5.27 3.56
N SER A 93 -20.34 5.22 2.37
CA SER A 93 -20.99 4.66 1.18
C SER A 93 -21.32 3.16 1.31
N LEU A 94 -20.54 2.41 2.09
CA LEU A 94 -20.73 0.98 2.32
C LEU A 94 -21.71 0.66 3.48
N LYS A 95 -22.26 1.68 4.15
CA LYS A 95 -23.15 1.49 5.31
C LYS A 95 -24.44 0.73 4.96
N ALA A 96 -24.91 0.84 3.72
CA ALA A 96 -26.12 0.16 3.25
C ALA A 96 -25.91 -1.32 2.89
N LEU A 97 -24.65 -1.78 2.79
CA LEU A 97 -24.33 -3.16 2.46
C LEU A 97 -24.28 -4.06 3.70
N ASP A 98 -24.47 -5.35 3.44
CA ASP A 98 -24.25 -6.42 4.41
C ASP A 98 -22.83 -6.41 4.97
N LYS A 99 -22.65 -6.93 6.19
CA LYS A 99 -21.37 -6.90 6.92
C LYS A 99 -20.26 -7.61 6.16
N ASP A 100 -20.52 -8.79 5.61
CA ASP A 100 -19.48 -9.59 4.93
C ASP A 100 -19.08 -8.93 3.61
N LYS A 101 -20.05 -8.34 2.90
CA LYS A 101 -19.80 -7.61 1.66
C LYS A 101 -19.02 -6.32 1.92
N ARG A 102 -19.34 -5.60 3.01
CA ARG A 102 -18.62 -4.40 3.43
C ARG A 102 -17.15 -4.73 3.74
N ALA A 103 -16.92 -5.81 4.47
CA ALA A 103 -15.58 -6.31 4.79
C ALA A 103 -14.76 -6.54 3.52
N GLY A 104 -15.30 -7.34 2.59
CA GLY A 104 -14.62 -7.69 1.34
C GLY A 104 -14.24 -6.46 0.51
N LEU A 105 -15.19 -5.53 0.31
CA LEU A 105 -14.95 -4.30 -0.45
C LEU A 105 -13.93 -3.38 0.22
N TRP A 106 -13.93 -3.32 1.54
CA TRP A 106 -12.93 -2.56 2.27
C TRP A 106 -11.52 -3.14 2.10
N HIS A 107 -11.37 -4.46 2.30
CA HIS A 107 -10.09 -5.14 2.14
C HIS A 107 -9.56 -4.99 0.72
N GLN A 108 -10.44 -5.12 -0.28
CA GLN A 108 -10.09 -4.92 -1.68
C GLN A 108 -9.54 -3.51 -1.95
N ARG A 109 -10.28 -2.46 -1.57
CA ARG A 109 -9.80 -1.08 -1.77
C ARG A 109 -8.47 -0.81 -1.06
N LYS A 110 -8.29 -1.37 0.14
CA LYS A 110 -7.05 -1.22 0.91
C LYS A 110 -5.88 -1.93 0.21
N ALA A 111 -6.09 -3.13 -0.30
CA ALA A 111 -5.09 -3.88 -1.05
C ALA A 111 -4.70 -3.13 -2.34
N GLU A 112 -5.67 -2.62 -3.09
CA GLU A 112 -5.42 -1.78 -4.27
C GLU A 112 -4.59 -0.54 -3.91
N LYS A 113 -4.92 0.14 -2.81
CA LYS A 113 -4.18 1.34 -2.34
C LYS A 113 -2.73 1.01 -1.96
N ILE A 114 -2.47 -0.16 -1.37
CA ILE A 114 -1.12 -0.60 -1.00
C ILE A 114 -0.32 -0.92 -2.26
N LEU A 115 -0.91 -1.67 -3.19
CA LEU A 115 -0.23 -2.06 -4.44
C LEU A 115 0.04 -0.88 -5.38
N ASN A 116 -0.84 0.12 -5.39
CA ASN A 116 -0.65 1.33 -6.20
C ASN A 116 0.33 2.33 -5.56
N GLY A 117 0.60 2.18 -4.25
CA GLY A 117 1.54 3.02 -3.52
C GLY A 117 2.97 2.47 -3.58
N PRO A 118 3.96 3.29 -3.21
CA PRO A 118 5.32 2.79 -3.02
C PRO A 118 5.33 1.76 -1.88
N ASN A 119 5.65 0.51 -2.20
CA ASN A 119 5.71 -0.58 -1.26
C ASN A 119 7.18 -0.98 -1.00
N SER A 120 7.49 -1.39 0.23
CA SER A 120 8.82 -1.91 0.57
C SER A 120 9.14 -3.24 -0.12
N GLU A 121 8.12 -4.04 -0.45
CA GLU A 121 8.29 -5.31 -1.15
C GLU A 121 8.74 -5.14 -2.62
N ASP A 122 8.69 -3.92 -3.16
CA ASP A 122 9.25 -3.62 -4.49
C ASP A 122 10.77 -3.44 -4.44
N VAL A 123 11.32 -3.12 -3.27
CA VAL A 123 12.76 -2.90 -3.06
C VAL A 123 13.41 -4.08 -2.36
N TRP A 124 12.67 -4.79 -1.50
CA TRP A 124 13.21 -5.84 -0.63
C TRP A 124 12.45 -7.15 -0.79
N ASP A 125 13.20 -8.22 -1.06
CA ASP A 125 12.66 -9.58 -1.06
C ASP A 125 12.42 -10.08 0.36
N ARG A 126 11.32 -10.82 0.54
CA ARG A 126 11.02 -11.47 1.81
C ARG A 126 12.07 -12.54 2.10
N ARG A 127 12.66 -12.49 3.29
CA ARG A 127 13.61 -13.54 3.73
C ARG A 127 12.89 -14.90 3.74
N SER A 128 13.49 -15.89 3.10
CA SER A 128 13.06 -17.27 3.24
C SER A 128 13.25 -17.69 4.69
N VAL A 129 12.17 -18.14 5.33
CA VAL A 129 12.32 -18.88 6.58
C VAL A 129 12.85 -20.24 6.18
N ASN A 130 14.16 -20.41 6.25
CA ASN A 130 14.77 -21.72 6.12
C ASN A 130 14.18 -22.58 7.25
N SER A 131 13.34 -23.55 6.90
CA SER A 131 12.75 -24.53 7.84
C SER A 131 13.79 -25.47 8.48
N VAL A 132 15.08 -25.15 8.38
CA VAL A 132 16.22 -25.98 8.78
C VAL A 132 16.51 -25.91 10.28
N LEU A 133 15.81 -25.07 11.06
CA LEU A 133 15.99 -25.02 12.52
C LEU A 133 14.72 -25.43 13.27
N LEU A 134 14.11 -26.55 12.86
CA LEU A 134 13.40 -27.39 13.81
C LEU A 134 14.26 -28.62 14.12
N ILE A 135 14.73 -28.64 15.37
CA ILE A 135 15.19 -29.79 16.15
C ILE A 135 16.63 -30.24 15.87
N GLU A 136 17.60 -29.55 16.47
CA GLU A 136 18.77 -30.25 17.02
C GLU A 136 18.84 -29.92 18.51
N PRO A 137 18.68 -30.90 19.42
CA PRO A 137 18.75 -30.68 20.85
C PRO A 137 20.22 -30.59 21.28
N PHE A 138 20.88 -29.48 20.98
CA PHE A 138 22.19 -29.18 21.58
C PHE A 138 22.01 -28.41 22.89
N PHE A 139 21.47 -29.12 23.89
CA PHE A 139 21.83 -28.90 25.29
C PHE A 139 22.49 -30.19 25.77
N VAL A 140 23.81 -30.23 25.66
CA VAL A 140 24.71 -31.11 26.43
C VAL A 140 25.84 -30.23 26.94
#